data_AF-A0A0V1D2B9-F1
#
_entry.id   AF-A0A0V1D2B9-F1
#
_cell.length_a   1.000
_cell.length_b   1.000
_cell.length_c   1.000
_cell.angle_alpha   90.00
_cell.angle_beta   90.00
_cell.angle_gamma   90.00
#
_symmetry.space_group_name_H-M   'P 1'
#
loop_
_entity.id
_entity.type
_entity.pdbx_description
1 polymer ?
#
loop_
_entity_poly.entity_id
_entity_poly.type
_entity_poly.pdbx_seq_one_letter_code
_entity_poly.pdbx_strand_id
1 'polypeptide(L)'
;LLLYRFCYLSLIVNNFKAKRCILKFSIKMVVQFFSELLVVSMVNYVLVVLCGASTSTIKENYLLAAIITVCTAVPALLFIQNWDQLLGVVFERKLIRKTDFFVHYITHGTYLGAYLGAIPVPLDWDRPWQYSVLSVFDFQDK
;
A
#
# COMPACT_ATOMS: atom_id res chain seq x y z
N LEU A 1 5.65 14.58 7.72
CA LEU A 1 5.88 15.97 8.22
C LEU A 1 4.65 16.89 8.09
N LEU A 2 3.89 16.81 6.99
CA LEU A 2 2.73 17.68 6.73
C LEU A 2 1.60 17.51 7.74
N LEU A 3 1.12 16.27 7.99
CA LEU A 3 0.07 16.01 8.98
C LEU A 3 0.47 16.39 10.42
N TYR A 4 1.74 16.19 10.79
CA TYR A 4 2.28 16.59 12.09
C TYR A 4 2.34 18.12 12.25
N ARG A 5 2.87 18.85 11.25
CA ARG A 5 2.82 20.33 11.22
C ARG A 5 1.38 20.85 11.24
N PHE A 6 0.46 20.11 10.61
CA PHE A 6 -0.95 20.47 10.55
C PHE A 6 -1.67 20.30 11.89
N CYS A 7 -1.42 19.19 12.58
CA CYS A 7 -1.94 18.93 13.92
C CYS A 7 -1.39 19.95 14.92
N TYR A 8 -0.11 20.28 14.82
CA TYR A 8 0.55 21.33 15.60
C TYR A 8 -0.05 22.74 15.36
N LEU A 9 -0.25 23.12 14.09
CA LEU A 9 -0.87 24.41 13.72
C LEU A 9 -2.35 24.50 14.14
N SER A 10 -3.08 23.39 14.08
CA SER A 10 -4.49 23.33 14.52
C SER A 10 -4.64 23.50 16.04
N LEU A 11 -3.63 23.10 16.81
CA LEU A 11 -3.55 23.25 18.27
C LEU A 11 -3.16 24.67 18.72
N ILE A 12 -2.28 25.35 17.97
CA ILE A 12 -1.78 26.70 18.30
C ILE A 12 -2.76 27.81 17.95
N VAL A 13 -3.54 27.65 16.89
CA VAL A 13 -4.37 28.73 16.36
C VAL A 13 -5.73 28.75 17.08
N ASN A 14 -5.91 29.69 18.03
CA ASN A 14 -7.18 29.87 18.78
C ASN A 14 -8.25 30.71 18.07
N ASN A 15 -7.94 31.28 16.90
CA ASN A 15 -8.83 32.21 16.21
C ASN A 15 -9.87 31.46 15.34
N PHE A 16 -11.17 31.65 15.58
CA PHE A 16 -12.25 30.89 14.93
C PHE A 16 -12.23 31.01 13.40
N LYS A 17 -11.88 32.19 12.86
CA LYS A 17 -11.77 32.44 11.41
C LYS A 17 -10.57 31.69 10.80
N ALA A 18 -9.47 31.63 11.53
CA ALA A 18 -8.28 30.89 11.13
C ALA A 18 -8.49 29.37 11.25
N LYS A 19 -9.16 28.87 12.29
CA LYS A 19 -9.59 27.46 12.41
C LYS A 19 -10.47 27.03 11.23
N ARG A 20 -11.41 27.87 10.77
CA ARG A 20 -12.25 27.58 9.59
C ARG A 20 -11.44 27.52 8.29
N CYS A 21 -10.42 28.37 8.12
CA CYS A 21 -9.54 28.35 6.96
C CYS A 21 -8.61 27.12 6.97
N ILE A 22 -8.04 26.79 8.14
CA ILE A 22 -7.24 25.59 8.36
C ILE A 22 -8.11 24.36 8.10
N LEU A 23 -9.33 24.28 8.64
CA LEU A 23 -10.21 23.14 8.42
C LEU A 23 -10.55 22.94 6.93
N LYS A 24 -10.89 24.00 6.20
CA LYS A 24 -11.15 23.93 4.74
C LYS A 24 -9.93 23.43 3.97
N PHE A 25 -8.74 23.89 4.33
CA PHE A 25 -7.48 23.45 3.73
C PHE A 25 -7.16 21.99 4.09
N SER A 26 -7.44 21.58 5.34
CA SER A 26 -7.30 20.20 5.82
C SER A 26 -8.16 19.25 5.02
N ILE A 27 -9.46 19.57 4.89
CA ILE A 27 -10.41 18.74 4.15
C ILE A 27 -9.96 18.59 2.71
N LYS A 28 -9.49 19.66 2.06
CA LYS A 28 -8.95 19.60 0.70
C LYS A 28 -7.77 18.64 0.59
N MET A 29 -6.80 18.71 1.52
CA MET A 29 -5.65 17.80 1.52
C MET A 29 -6.05 16.35 1.80
N VAL A 30 -6.98 16.13 2.73
CA VAL A 30 -7.47 14.79 3.09
C VAL A 30 -8.23 14.16 1.93
N VAL A 31 -9.11 14.90 1.26
CA VAL A 31 -9.83 14.42 0.08
C VAL A 31 -8.86 14.07 -1.04
N GLN A 32 -7.86 14.94 -1.28
CA GLN A 32 -6.82 14.66 -2.27
C GLN A 32 -6.03 13.39 -1.91
N PHE A 33 -5.64 13.22 -0.65
CA PHE A 33 -4.99 12.01 -0.16
C PHE A 33 -5.80 10.74 -0.42
N PHE A 34 -7.09 10.74 -0.06
CA PHE A 34 -7.94 9.58 -0.28
C PHE A 34 -8.12 9.27 -1.77
N SER A 35 -8.19 10.30 -2.61
CA SER A 35 -8.27 10.12 -4.06
C SER A 35 -6.98 9.50 -4.63
N GLU A 36 -5.81 9.93 -4.16
CA GLU A 36 -4.52 9.41 -4.61
C GLU A 36 -4.32 7.95 -4.16
N LEU A 37 -4.68 7.64 -2.90
CA LEU A 37 -4.63 6.28 -2.36
C LEU A 37 -5.53 5.32 -3.17
N LEU A 38 -6.72 5.78 -3.55
CA LEU A 38 -7.67 4.98 -4.33
C LEU A 38 -7.13 4.70 -5.73
N VAL A 39 -6.55 5.71 -6.40
CA VAL A 39 -5.92 5.53 -7.72
C VAL A 39 -4.75 4.55 -7.65
N VAL A 40 -3.84 4.71 -6.68
CA VAL A 40 -2.69 3.81 -6.51
C VAL A 40 -3.13 2.38 -6.18
N SER A 41 -4.19 2.22 -5.38
CA SER A 41 -4.76 0.90 -5.06
C SER A 41 -5.28 0.17 -6.30
N MET A 42 -6.00 0.88 -7.17
CA MET A 42 -6.49 0.30 -8.43
C MET A 42 -5.33 -0.13 -9.35
N VAL A 43 -4.30 0.70 -9.48
CA VAL A 43 -3.11 0.37 -10.27
C VAL A 43 -2.40 -0.87 -9.70
N ASN A 44 -2.21 -0.93 -8.38
CA ASN A 44 -1.58 -2.07 -7.72
C ASN A 44 -2.40 -3.36 -7.85
N TYR A 45 -3.73 -3.27 -7.79
CA TYR A 45 -4.60 -4.41 -8.05
C TYR A 45 -4.41 -4.97 -9.46
N VAL A 46 -4.39 -4.08 -10.47
CA VAL A 46 -4.12 -4.50 -11.86
C VAL A 46 -2.74 -5.13 -12.00
N LEU A 47 -1.71 -4.57 -11.35
CA LEU A 47 -0.36 -5.15 -11.36
C LEU A 47 -0.33 -6.55 -10.73
N VAL A 48 -1.02 -6.77 -9.61
CA VAL A 48 -1.12 -8.09 -8.96
C VAL A 48 -1.81 -9.11 -9.88
N VAL A 49 -2.88 -8.72 -10.57
CA VAL A 49 -3.56 -9.57 -11.54
C VAL A 49 -2.66 -9.90 -12.73
N LEU A 50 -1.93 -8.92 -13.26
CA LEU A 50 -0.97 -9.12 -14.36
C LEU A 50 0.21 -10.02 -13.96
N CYS A 51 0.62 -10.01 -12.69
CA CYS A 51 1.64 -10.91 -12.15
C CYS A 51 1.16 -12.38 -12.01
N GLY A 52 -0.07 -12.70 -12.43
CA GLY A 52 -0.57 -14.08 -12.50
C GLY A 52 -1.50 -14.48 -11.35
N ALA A 53 -2.01 -13.52 -10.57
CA ALA A 53 -2.97 -13.82 -9.52
C ALA A 53 -4.30 -14.33 -10.11
N SER A 54 -4.83 -15.42 -9.55
CA SER A 54 -6.13 -15.99 -9.98
C SER A 54 -7.27 -15.01 -9.74
N THR A 55 -8.19 -14.89 -10.69
CA THR A 55 -9.39 -14.04 -10.58
C THR A 55 -10.46 -14.63 -9.65
N SER A 56 -10.28 -15.87 -9.17
CA SER A 56 -11.21 -16.49 -8.21
C SER A 56 -11.04 -15.97 -6.78
N THR A 57 -9.83 -15.50 -6.42
CA THR A 57 -9.46 -15.01 -5.07
C THR A 57 -9.45 -13.47 -5.02
N ILE A 58 -10.59 -12.86 -5.38
CA ILE A 58 -10.71 -11.40 -5.51
C ILE A 58 -10.40 -10.69 -4.19
N LYS A 59 -10.81 -11.27 -3.05
CA LYS A 59 -10.65 -10.67 -1.72
C LYS A 59 -9.19 -10.62 -1.30
N GLU A 60 -8.47 -11.71 -1.49
CA GLU A 60 -7.06 -11.85 -1.15
C GLU A 60 -6.20 -10.93 -2.01
N ASN A 61 -6.47 -10.88 -3.32
CA ASN A 61 -5.75 -10.02 -4.25
C ASN A 61 -5.96 -8.53 -3.93
N TYR A 62 -7.19 -8.16 -3.56
CA TYR A 62 -7.50 -6.78 -3.15
C TYR A 62 -6.81 -6.41 -1.83
N LEU A 63 -6.79 -7.33 -0.86
CA LEU A 63 -6.11 -7.10 0.41
C LEU A 63 -4.60 -6.91 0.20
N LEU A 64 -3.98 -7.74 -0.65
CA LEU A 64 -2.57 -7.60 -1.00
C LEU A 64 -2.29 -6.26 -1.67
N ALA A 65 -3.11 -5.87 -2.66
CA ALA A 65 -3.00 -4.57 -3.32
C ALA A 65 -3.16 -3.40 -2.34
N ALA A 66 -4.07 -3.50 -1.38
CA ALA A 66 -4.24 -2.51 -0.33
C ALA A 66 -3.01 -2.39 0.58
N ILE A 67 -2.41 -3.52 0.97
CA ILE A 67 -1.18 -3.54 1.79
C ILE A 67 -0.02 -2.88 1.04
N ILE A 68 0.22 -3.25 -0.22
CA ILE A 68 1.25 -2.63 -1.08
C ILE A 68 1.02 -1.13 -1.18
N THR A 69 -0.23 -0.72 -1.37
CA THR A 69 -0.61 0.69 -1.47
C THR A 69 -0.32 1.45 -0.18
N VAL A 70 -0.66 0.91 0.99
CA VAL A 70 -0.34 1.56 2.27
C VAL A 70 1.18 1.64 2.49
N CYS A 71 1.91 0.56 2.23
CA CYS A 71 3.37 0.50 2.41
C CYS A 71 4.13 1.47 1.49
N THR A 72 3.64 1.71 0.27
CA THR A 72 4.24 2.67 -0.68
C THR A 72 3.76 4.11 -0.43
N ALA A 73 2.49 4.32 -0.09
CA ALA A 73 1.91 5.64 0.10
C ALA A 73 2.45 6.32 1.37
N VAL A 74 2.53 5.61 2.50
CA VAL A 74 3.01 6.18 3.79
C VAL A 74 4.38 6.87 3.67
N PRO A 75 5.44 6.24 3.14
CA PRO A 75 6.75 6.89 2.98
C PRO A 75 6.71 7.99 1.92
N ALA A 76 5.98 7.81 0.80
CA ALA A 76 5.84 8.84 -0.21
C ALA A 76 5.24 10.13 0.37
N LEU A 77 4.20 10.02 1.19
CA LEU A 77 3.51 11.15 1.81
C LEU A 77 4.31 11.85 2.90
N LEU A 78 5.22 11.13 3.55
CA LEU A 78 6.06 11.71 4.61
C LEU A 78 7.19 12.56 4.05
N PHE A 79 7.73 12.18 2.89
CA PHE A 79 9.01 12.69 2.38
C PHE A 79 8.91 13.40 1.02
N ILE A 80 7.94 13.04 0.18
CA ILE A 80 7.73 13.64 -1.14
C ILE A 80 6.69 14.75 -1.03
N GLN A 81 6.97 15.89 -1.66
CA GLN A 81 6.06 17.05 -1.66
C GLN A 81 5.42 17.30 -3.04
N ASN A 82 6.07 16.83 -4.10
CA ASN A 82 5.67 17.11 -5.48
C ASN A 82 5.56 15.81 -6.29
N TRP A 83 4.60 15.78 -7.23
CA TRP A 83 4.42 14.66 -8.16
C TRP A 83 5.64 14.40 -9.05
N ASP A 84 6.31 15.45 -9.53
CA ASP A 84 7.53 15.30 -10.32
C ASP A 84 8.67 14.67 -9.53
N GLN A 85 8.74 14.95 -8.22
CA GLN A 85 9.71 14.32 -7.34
C GLN A 85 9.34 12.85 -7.12
N LEU A 86 8.07 12.51 -6.92
CA LEU A 86 7.63 11.10 -6.80
C LEU A 86 8.03 10.30 -8.04
N LEU A 87 7.70 10.79 -9.23
CA LEU A 87 8.07 10.15 -10.49
C LEU A 87 9.58 10.10 -10.67
N GLY A 88 10.31 11.13 -10.26
CA GLY A 88 11.77 11.14 -10.28
C GLY A 88 12.40 10.08 -9.37
N VAL A 89 11.79 9.79 -8.23
CA VAL A 89 12.27 8.80 -7.26
C VAL A 89 11.90 7.38 -7.66
N VAL A 90 10.68 7.17 -8.18
CA VAL A 90 10.22 5.85 -8.65
C VAL A 90 11.00 5.40 -9.89
N PHE A 91 11.25 6.30 -10.85
CA PHE A 91 11.98 5.98 -12.08
C PHE A 91 13.49 6.25 -12.00
N GLU A 92 14.04 6.40 -10.79
CA GLU A 92 15.49 6.67 -10.55
C GLU A 92 16.07 7.90 -11.28
N ARG A 93 15.21 8.81 -11.77
CA ARG A 93 15.66 9.99 -12.53
C ARG A 93 16.26 11.08 -11.66
N LYS A 94 15.85 11.21 -10.39
CA LYS A 94 16.29 12.28 -9.48
C LYS A 94 16.32 11.81 -8.02
N LEU A 95 17.38 11.10 -7.63
CA LEU A 95 17.65 10.69 -6.25
C LEU A 95 18.72 11.61 -5.64
N ILE A 96 18.31 12.78 -5.14
CA ILE A 96 19.24 13.81 -4.68
C ILE A 96 19.32 13.82 -3.15
N ARG A 97 18.19 13.60 -2.46
CA ARG A 97 18.11 13.67 -0.99
C ARG A 97 18.16 12.27 -0.39
N LYS A 98 18.71 12.14 0.82
CA LYS A 98 18.68 10.87 1.59
C LYS A 98 17.25 10.31 1.75
N THR A 99 16.26 11.20 1.84
CA THR A 99 14.84 10.84 1.91
C THR A 99 14.31 10.23 0.62
N ASP A 100 14.84 10.66 -0.53
CA ASP A 100 14.45 10.14 -1.84
C ASP A 100 14.92 8.68 -1.99
N PHE A 101 16.16 8.40 -1.56
CA PHE A 101 16.67 7.03 -1.48
C PHE A 101 15.81 6.14 -0.58
N PHE A 102 15.42 6.63 0.60
CA PHE A 102 14.56 5.87 1.52
C PHE A 102 13.22 5.48 0.89
N VAL A 103 12.55 6.42 0.22
CA VAL A 103 11.29 6.15 -0.48
C VAL A 103 11.50 5.19 -1.65
N HIS A 104 12.58 5.34 -2.41
CA HIS A 104 12.92 4.45 -3.51
C HIS A 104 13.16 3.00 -3.04
N TYR A 105 13.98 2.79 -2.01
CA TYR A 105 14.26 1.45 -1.49
C TYR A 105 13.02 0.81 -0.85
N ILE A 106 12.18 1.58 -0.14
CA ILE A 106 10.95 1.01 0.44
C ILE A 106 9.96 0.63 -0.66
N THR A 107 9.79 1.46 -1.69
CA THR A 107 8.87 1.15 -2.79
C THR A 107 9.31 -0.12 -3.50
N HIS A 108 10.57 -0.20 -3.93
CA HIS A 108 11.12 -1.40 -4.58
C HIS A 108 11.11 -2.61 -3.64
N GLY A 109 11.50 -2.43 -2.38
CA GLY A 109 11.46 -3.48 -1.35
C GLY A 109 10.05 -4.00 -1.07
N THR A 110 9.02 -3.15 -1.16
CA THR A 110 7.62 -3.55 -1.00
C THR A 110 7.18 -4.43 -2.16
N TYR A 111 7.50 -4.05 -3.41
CA TYR A 111 7.17 -4.87 -4.58
C TYR A 111 7.96 -6.18 -4.60
N LEU A 112 9.25 -6.12 -4.30
CA LEU A 112 10.08 -7.32 -4.16
C LEU A 112 9.57 -8.22 -3.04
N GLY A 113 9.20 -7.66 -1.89
CA GLY A 113 8.64 -8.41 -0.77
C GLY A 113 7.28 -9.02 -1.09
N ALA A 114 6.40 -8.29 -1.79
CA ALA A 114 5.11 -8.80 -2.25
C ALA A 114 5.28 -9.93 -3.27
N TYR A 115 6.23 -9.77 -4.20
CA TYR A 115 6.55 -10.79 -5.20
C TYR A 115 7.19 -12.04 -4.56
N LEU A 116 8.25 -11.85 -3.76
CA LEU A 116 8.90 -12.93 -3.01
C LEU A 116 7.95 -13.58 -2.00
N GLY A 117 6.98 -12.85 -1.46
CA GLY A 117 5.93 -13.37 -0.60
C GLY A 117 4.86 -14.14 -1.36
N ALA A 118 4.71 -13.93 -2.67
CA ALA A 118 3.89 -14.76 -3.55
C ALA A 118 4.61 -16.05 -4.00
N ILE A 119 5.95 -16.09 -3.97
CA ILE A 119 6.74 -17.30 -4.26
C ILE A 119 6.43 -18.48 -3.31
N PRO A 120 6.27 -18.29 -1.97
CA PRO A 120 5.81 -19.33 -1.06
C PRO A 120 4.29 -19.56 -1.09
N VAL A 121 3.57 -18.96 -2.06
CA VAL A 121 2.18 -19.32 -2.39
C VAL A 121 2.08 -20.30 -3.58
N PRO A 122 2.87 -21.41 -3.68
CA PRO A 122 2.52 -22.51 -4.56
C PRO A 122 1.68 -23.52 -3.76
N LEU A 123 0.46 -23.15 -3.33
CA LEU A 123 -0.53 -24.07 -2.74
C LEU A 123 -1.88 -23.33 -2.69
N ASP A 124 -2.74 -23.37 -3.70
CA ASP A 124 -3.45 -24.58 -4.14
C ASP A 124 -3.71 -25.53 -2.96
N TRP A 125 -4.48 -25.07 -1.98
CA TRP A 125 -5.03 -25.85 -0.87
C TRP A 125 -6.06 -26.90 -1.31
N ASP A 126 -6.35 -26.99 -2.61
CA ASP A 126 -7.26 -27.98 -3.21
C ASP A 126 -6.50 -29.14 -3.85
N ARG A 127 -5.64 -29.80 -3.08
CA ARG A 127 -4.99 -31.04 -3.52
C ARG A 127 -5.80 -32.25 -3.04
N PRO A 128 -6.36 -33.08 -3.93
CA PRO A 128 -7.15 -34.25 -3.53
C PRO A 128 -6.38 -35.28 -2.66
N TRP A 129 -5.03 -35.28 -2.68
CA TRP A 129 -4.22 -36.16 -1.83
C TRP A 129 -4.05 -35.69 -0.37
N GLN A 130 -4.34 -34.42 -0.05
CA GLN A 130 -4.39 -33.99 1.36
C GLN A 130 -5.64 -34.54 2.06
N TYR A 131 -6.72 -34.79 1.31
CA TYR A 131 -7.88 -35.56 1.79
C TYR A 131 -7.57 -37.05 1.94
N SER A 132 -6.64 -37.61 1.15
CA SER A 132 -6.33 -39.04 1.28
C SER A 132 -5.68 -39.34 2.62
N VAL A 133 -4.79 -38.46 3.12
CA VAL A 133 -4.19 -38.61 4.46
C VAL A 133 -5.28 -38.61 5.54
N LEU A 134 -6.25 -37.69 5.48
CA LEU A 134 -7.37 -37.64 6.44
C LEU A 134 -8.33 -38.84 6.30
N SER A 135 -8.63 -39.29 5.08
CA SER A 135 -9.50 -40.46 4.86
C SER A 135 -8.88 -41.80 5.29
N VAL A 136 -7.55 -41.86 5.38
CA VAL A 136 -6.82 -43.06 5.86
C VAL A 136 -6.83 -43.10 7.39
N PHE A 137 -6.86 -41.95 8.08
CA PHE A 137 -7.03 -41.90 9.53
C PHE A 137 -8.47 -42.21 9.96
N ASP A 138 -9.49 -41.77 9.21
CA ASP A 138 -10.91 -42.13 9.48
C ASP A 138 -11.22 -43.63 9.28
N PHE A 139 -10.39 -44.37 8.55
CA PHE A 139 -10.56 -45.81 8.31
C PHE A 139 -9.91 -46.70 9.38
N GLN A 140 -9.11 -46.12 10.29
CA GLN A 140 -8.43 -46.85 11.37
C GLN A 140 -9.15 -46.77 12.72
N ASP A 141 -10.11 -45.86 12.88
CA ASP A 141 -10.86 -45.65 14.14
C ASP A 141 -12.29 -46.23 14.13
N LYS A 142 -12.58 -47.21 13.26
CA LYS A 142 -13.81 -48.04 13.29
C LYS A 142 -13.53 -49.51 13.51
#